data_AF-A0A0T0M8H5-F1
#
_entry.id   AF-A0A0T0M8H5-F1
#
_cell.length_a   1.000
_cell.length_b   1.000
_cell.length_c   1.000
_cell.angle_alpha   90.00
_cell.angle_beta   90.00
_cell.angle_gamma   90.00
#
_symmetry.space_group_name_H-M   'P 1'
#
loop_
_entity.id
_entity.type
_entity.pdbx_description
1 polymer ?
#
loop_
_entity_poly.entity_id
_entity_poly.type
_entity_poly.pdbx_seq_one_letter_code
_entity_poly.pdbx_strand_id
1 'polypeptide(L)'
;MNDFNYTVIVPPMLHLMLGYETQIFKNENLLVARQEALHYLSKIVNDALEKNVIQIFDFENANSTDLKQITTLEESFYHKDNQILNFKKLSECKITYHFNDYIRKDAVINQTNERKADETLNFYGFLSIRLSYHGDIDIPHMKRSYSIFEFRNANYFISLSAERRLLKTFNPANQIVYAELEDLVSEKHFNKLEKTHEAKEVFYRDDNAFEKEIITTEKYFEFERIYLSLVNSKGLKYVFFPFKNKKTTCKYLRFFEKMYPSKKPLTFFTRVEIEDKIYMVFEQINNDRESIIHAKTGKVYFRSNLGVTEASEDTLLCEILDYEYINPELRILLDIL
;
A
#
# COMPACT_ATOMS: atom_id res chain seq x y z
N MET A 1 -15.88 1.33 -38.55
CA MET A 1 -15.53 2.48 -37.66
C MET A 1 -15.12 1.91 -36.32
N ASN A 2 -14.10 2.46 -35.67
CA ASN A 2 -13.76 2.05 -34.31
C ASN A 2 -14.86 2.55 -33.37
N ASP A 3 -15.54 1.62 -32.71
CA ASP A 3 -16.56 1.91 -31.72
C ASP A 3 -15.97 2.37 -30.37
N PHE A 4 -14.65 2.53 -30.29
CA PHE A 4 -13.90 2.87 -29.09
C PHE A 4 -13.37 4.28 -29.12
N ASN A 5 -13.54 4.98 -28.00
CA ASN A 5 -12.98 6.31 -27.78
C ASN A 5 -12.24 6.36 -26.44
N TYR A 6 -11.10 7.05 -26.43
CA TYR A 6 -10.45 7.45 -25.20
C TYR A 6 -10.95 8.84 -24.79
N THR A 7 -11.27 9.03 -23.52
CA THR A 7 -11.71 10.32 -22.99
C THR A 7 -10.85 10.70 -21.80
N VAL A 8 -10.14 11.81 -21.91
CA VAL A 8 -9.44 12.43 -20.78
C VAL A 8 -10.43 13.34 -20.08
N ILE A 9 -10.85 12.93 -18.89
CA ILE A 9 -11.81 13.66 -18.05
C ILE A 9 -11.03 14.61 -17.16
N VAL A 10 -11.32 15.90 -17.34
CA VAL A 10 -10.85 17.01 -16.53
C VAL A 10 -12.04 17.52 -15.72
N PRO A 11 -12.01 17.44 -14.38
CA PRO A 11 -13.07 17.94 -13.53
C PRO A 11 -13.14 19.47 -13.60
N PRO A 12 -14.30 20.06 -13.30
CA PRO A 12 -14.50 21.50 -13.37
C PRO A 12 -13.46 22.31 -12.58
N MET A 13 -13.03 21.82 -11.42
CA MET A 13 -12.04 22.51 -10.60
C MET A 13 -10.65 22.57 -11.27
N LEU A 14 -10.21 21.49 -11.93
CA LEU A 14 -8.94 21.50 -12.68
C LEU A 14 -9.06 22.33 -13.96
N HIS A 15 -10.23 22.33 -14.62
CA HIS A 15 -10.50 23.24 -15.73
C HIS A 15 -10.34 24.70 -15.29
N LEU A 16 -10.95 25.10 -14.17
CA LEU A 16 -10.85 26.46 -13.65
C LEU A 16 -9.42 26.86 -13.29
N MET A 17 -8.63 25.94 -12.73
CA MET A 17 -7.26 26.23 -12.30
C MET A 17 -6.23 26.19 -13.43
N LEU A 18 -6.43 25.33 -14.44
CA LEU A 18 -5.42 25.04 -15.48
C LEU A 18 -5.85 25.43 -16.90
N GLY A 19 -7.15 25.63 -17.15
CA GLY A 19 -7.72 25.96 -18.46
C GLY A 19 -7.96 24.76 -19.37
N TYR A 20 -7.78 23.53 -18.88
CA TYR A 20 -7.95 22.31 -19.69
C TYR A 20 -9.39 21.84 -19.73
N GLU A 21 -9.83 21.34 -20.88
CA GLU A 21 -11.16 20.76 -21.05
C GLU A 21 -11.12 19.23 -21.11
N THR A 22 -12.25 18.61 -20.80
CA THR A 22 -12.44 17.18 -21.07
C THR A 22 -12.41 16.95 -22.58
N GLN A 23 -11.57 16.04 -23.06
CA GLN A 23 -11.39 15.78 -24.49
C GLN A 23 -11.63 14.31 -24.85
N ILE A 24 -12.16 14.09 -26.06
CA ILE A 24 -12.43 12.76 -26.62
C ILE A 24 -11.48 12.54 -27.80
N PHE A 25 -10.70 11.47 -27.73
CA PHE A 25 -9.74 11.05 -28.73
C PHE A 25 -10.28 9.84 -29.47
N LYS A 26 -10.42 9.97 -30.79
CA LYS A 26 -10.96 8.94 -31.69
C LYS A 26 -10.02 8.80 -32.88
N ASN A 27 -9.63 7.57 -33.19
CA ASN A 27 -8.78 7.28 -34.33
C ASN A 27 -9.10 5.89 -34.89
N GLU A 28 -8.88 5.68 -36.18
CA GLU A 28 -9.00 4.36 -36.82
C GLU A 28 -8.01 3.35 -36.23
N ASN A 29 -6.85 3.82 -35.77
CA ASN A 29 -5.93 3.05 -34.96
C ASN A 29 -6.11 3.39 -33.47
N LEU A 30 -6.60 2.41 -32.70
CA LEU A 30 -6.84 2.55 -31.27
C LEU A 30 -5.59 2.96 -30.47
N LEU A 31 -4.40 2.47 -30.87
CA LEU A 31 -3.14 2.80 -30.19
C LEU A 31 -2.78 4.27 -30.37
N VAL A 32 -3.09 4.85 -31.53
CA VAL A 32 -2.86 6.27 -31.80
C VAL A 32 -3.79 7.12 -30.94
N ALA A 33 -5.09 6.79 -30.88
CA ALA A 33 -6.03 7.48 -30.00
C ALA A 33 -5.62 7.40 -28.52
N ARG A 34 -5.08 6.25 -28.09
CA ARG A 34 -4.54 6.08 -26.75
C ARG A 34 -3.31 6.96 -26.49
N GLN A 35 -2.37 7.00 -27.43
CA GLN A 35 -1.16 7.83 -27.32
C GLN A 35 -1.51 9.32 -27.26
N GLU A 36 -2.42 9.81 -28.10
CA GLU A 36 -2.90 11.19 -28.06
C GLU A 36 -3.56 11.53 -26.70
N ALA A 37 -4.41 10.63 -26.18
CA ALA A 37 -5.03 10.81 -24.87
C ALA A 37 -3.99 10.84 -23.74
N LEU A 38 -2.98 9.96 -23.78
CA LEU A 38 -1.91 9.93 -22.78
C LEU A 38 -0.99 11.15 -22.87
N HIS A 39 -0.71 11.64 -24.07
CA HIS A 39 0.06 12.85 -24.29
C HIS A 39 -0.67 14.07 -23.71
N TYR A 40 -1.97 14.21 -24.01
CA TYR A 40 -2.80 15.28 -23.43
C TYR A 40 -2.85 15.18 -21.90
N LEU A 41 -3.06 13.98 -21.34
CA LEU A 41 -3.01 13.80 -19.89
C LEU A 41 -1.64 14.17 -19.30
N SER A 42 -0.54 13.80 -19.97
CA SER A 42 0.82 14.09 -19.51
C SER A 42 1.04 15.60 -19.36
N LYS A 43 0.57 16.36 -20.35
CA LYS A 43 0.61 17.82 -20.32
C LYS A 43 -0.16 18.38 -19.13
N ILE A 44 -1.38 17.90 -18.87
CA ILE A 44 -2.20 18.37 -17.74
C ILE A 44 -1.49 18.11 -16.41
N VAL A 45 -0.90 16.92 -16.24
CA VAL A 45 -0.21 16.54 -14.99
C VAL A 45 1.03 17.41 -14.75
N ASN A 46 1.84 17.66 -15.78
CA ASN A 46 3.00 18.54 -15.68
C ASN A 46 2.58 19.95 -15.27
N ASP A 47 1.63 20.56 -15.99
CA ASP A 47 1.12 21.89 -15.66
C ASP A 47 0.50 21.96 -14.26
N ALA A 48 -0.18 20.89 -13.83
CA ALA A 48 -0.76 20.80 -12.50
C ALA A 48 0.31 20.76 -11.40
N LEU A 49 1.42 20.06 -11.64
CA LEU A 49 2.55 20.01 -10.71
C LEU A 49 3.28 21.36 -10.65
N GLU A 50 3.59 21.95 -11.81
CA GLU A 50 4.26 23.26 -11.91
C GLU A 50 3.47 24.37 -11.21
N LYS A 51 2.14 24.35 -11.33
CA LYS A 51 1.24 25.31 -10.69
C LYS A 51 0.88 24.94 -9.24
N ASN A 52 1.49 23.89 -8.67
CA ASN A 52 1.22 23.38 -7.32
C ASN A 52 -0.27 23.04 -7.07
N VAL A 53 -1.00 22.69 -8.13
CA VAL A 53 -2.38 22.18 -8.03
C VAL A 53 -2.37 20.72 -7.55
N ILE A 54 -1.31 19.99 -7.89
CA ILE A 54 -1.01 18.67 -7.32
C ILE A 54 0.38 18.66 -6.69
N GLN A 55 0.57 17.77 -5.73
CA GLN A 55 1.85 17.36 -5.21
C GLN A 55 1.97 15.85 -5.40
N ILE A 56 3.15 15.39 -5.77
CA ILE A 56 3.45 13.98 -5.99
C ILE A 56 4.57 13.61 -5.04
N PHE A 57 4.45 12.48 -4.37
CA PHE A 57 5.46 11.96 -3.46
C PHE A 57 5.80 10.51 -3.84
N ASP A 58 7.09 10.19 -3.88
CA ASP A 58 7.60 8.83 -4.08
C ASP A 58 8.42 8.41 -2.86
N PHE A 59 8.63 7.10 -2.71
CA PHE A 59 9.51 6.58 -1.67
C PHE A 59 10.93 7.09 -1.88
N GLU A 60 11.55 7.60 -0.81
CA GLU A 60 12.90 8.16 -0.87
C GLU A 60 13.93 7.14 -1.37
N ASN A 61 13.75 5.87 -0.97
CA ASN A 61 14.57 4.75 -1.43
C ASN A 61 13.80 3.43 -1.33
N ALA A 62 14.39 2.36 -1.88
CA ALA A 62 13.77 1.04 -1.97
C ALA A 62 13.49 0.33 -0.62
N ASN A 63 13.98 0.89 0.49
CA ASN A 63 13.97 0.29 1.83
C ASN A 63 13.37 1.20 2.92
N SER A 64 12.81 2.36 2.55
CA SER A 64 12.19 3.30 3.50
C SER A 64 10.72 3.52 3.15
N THR A 65 9.90 3.73 4.19
CA THR A 65 8.52 4.22 4.05
C THR A 65 8.43 5.74 3.87
N ASP A 66 9.54 6.46 4.07
CA ASP A 66 9.59 7.90 3.91
C ASP A 66 9.30 8.32 2.47
N LEU A 67 8.46 9.34 2.35
CA LEU A 67 8.02 9.89 1.08
C LEU A 67 8.70 11.23 0.82
N LYS A 68 9.38 11.33 -0.32
CA LYS A 68 9.98 12.56 -0.82
C LYS A 68 9.06 13.22 -1.85
N GLN A 69 8.84 14.52 -1.70
CA GLN A 69 8.09 15.29 -2.70
C GLN A 69 8.90 15.38 -4.01
N ILE A 70 8.24 15.06 -5.11
CA ILE A 70 8.74 15.24 -6.47
C ILE A 70 8.42 16.67 -6.90
N THR A 71 9.44 17.41 -7.32
CA THR A 71 9.31 18.81 -7.76
C THR A 71 9.29 18.96 -9.28
N THR A 72 9.84 18.00 -10.01
CA THR A 72 9.82 17.95 -11.47
C THR A 72 9.63 16.51 -11.94
N LEU A 73 8.83 16.33 -12.99
CA LEU A 73 8.66 15.03 -13.63
C LEU A 73 9.68 14.78 -14.74
N GLU A 74 10.51 15.78 -15.10
CA GLU A 74 11.51 15.75 -16.18
C GLU A 74 12.60 14.67 -15.99
N GLU A 75 12.67 14.05 -14.82
CA GLU A 75 13.57 12.93 -14.56
C GLU A 75 13.21 11.68 -15.39
N SER A 76 14.24 10.94 -15.82
CA SER A 76 14.10 9.79 -16.73
C SER A 76 13.19 8.66 -16.23
N PHE A 77 12.93 8.59 -14.92
CA PHE A 77 12.07 7.55 -14.34
C PHE A 77 10.57 7.83 -14.50
N TYR A 78 10.18 9.12 -14.56
CA TYR A 78 8.78 9.55 -14.72
C TYR A 78 8.42 9.97 -16.15
N HIS A 79 9.40 10.00 -17.06
CA HIS A 79 9.16 10.15 -18.49
C HIS A 79 9.33 8.85 -19.26
N LYS A 80 8.56 8.72 -20.33
CA LYS A 80 8.81 7.82 -21.45
C LYS A 80 9.21 8.63 -22.67
N ASP A 81 9.61 7.92 -23.72
CA ASP A 81 9.77 8.49 -25.05
C ASP A 81 8.49 9.24 -25.49
N ASN A 82 8.65 10.22 -26.38
CA ASN A 82 7.57 11.00 -27.00
C ASN A 82 6.77 11.92 -26.04
N GLN A 83 7.41 12.47 -25.01
CA GLN A 83 6.80 13.44 -24.07
C GLN A 83 5.62 12.89 -23.27
N ILE A 84 5.47 11.56 -23.20
CA ILE A 84 4.44 10.90 -22.41
C ILE A 84 5.03 10.56 -21.04
N LEU A 85 4.28 10.80 -19.97
CA LEU A 85 4.68 10.41 -18.63
C LEU A 85 4.62 8.89 -18.44
N ASN A 86 5.50 8.39 -17.58
CA ASN A 86 5.49 7.02 -17.11
C ASN A 86 4.38 6.82 -16.08
N PHE A 87 3.14 6.71 -16.57
CA PHE A 87 1.96 6.53 -15.73
C PHE A 87 2.00 5.27 -14.86
N LYS A 88 2.78 4.25 -15.25
CA LYS A 88 3.02 3.07 -14.40
C LYS A 88 3.80 3.48 -13.15
N LYS A 89 4.91 4.19 -13.31
CA LYS A 89 5.68 4.68 -12.17
C LYS A 89 4.87 5.71 -11.34
N LEU A 90 4.14 6.61 -11.98
CA LEU A 90 3.28 7.57 -11.28
C LEU A 90 2.15 6.90 -10.48
N SER A 91 1.66 5.73 -10.91
CA SER A 91 0.68 4.95 -10.14
C SER A 91 1.26 4.30 -8.89
N GLU A 92 2.59 4.33 -8.70
CA GLU A 92 3.29 3.93 -7.48
C GLU A 92 3.57 5.12 -6.54
N CYS A 93 3.21 6.35 -6.94
CA CYS A 93 3.40 7.54 -6.14
C CYS A 93 2.13 7.89 -5.35
N LYS A 94 2.32 8.57 -4.21
CA LYS A 94 1.24 9.24 -3.48
C LYS A 94 0.97 10.60 -4.13
N ILE A 95 -0.29 10.92 -4.40
CA ILE A 95 -0.67 12.16 -5.09
C ILE A 95 -1.72 12.89 -4.26
N THR A 96 -1.49 14.19 -4.06
CA THR A 96 -2.40 15.07 -3.33
C THR A 96 -2.70 16.33 -4.12
N TYR A 97 -3.98 16.61 -4.37
CA TYR A 97 -4.50 17.85 -4.91
C TYR A 97 -4.55 18.90 -3.82
N HIS A 98 -3.94 20.04 -4.12
CA HIS A 98 -4.01 21.23 -3.31
C HIS A 98 -5.11 22.15 -3.84
N PHE A 99 -5.99 22.59 -2.93
CA PHE A 99 -7.03 23.56 -3.22
C PHE A 99 -6.78 24.79 -2.37
N ASN A 100 -7.01 25.97 -2.95
CA ASN A 100 -6.94 27.22 -2.18
C ASN A 100 -7.99 27.25 -1.05
N ASP A 101 -7.77 28.12 -0.07
CA ASP A 101 -8.63 28.23 1.12
C ASP A 101 -10.08 28.55 0.77
N TYR A 102 -10.31 29.25 -0.35
CA TYR A 102 -11.67 29.56 -0.81
C TYR A 102 -12.43 28.29 -1.21
N ILE A 103 -11.85 27.42 -2.04
CA ILE A 103 -12.46 26.15 -2.47
C ILE A 103 -12.66 25.22 -1.27
N ARG A 104 -11.68 25.17 -0.36
CA ARG A 104 -11.79 24.40 0.89
C ARG A 104 -12.95 24.91 1.75
N LYS A 105 -13.03 26.22 1.94
CA LYS A 105 -14.07 26.87 2.74
C LYS A 105 -15.45 26.71 2.11
N ASP A 106 -15.58 26.79 0.78
CA ASP A 106 -16.84 26.54 0.08
C ASP A 106 -17.30 25.09 0.24
N ALA A 107 -16.38 24.12 0.10
CA ALA A 107 -16.67 22.71 0.34
C ALA A 107 -17.13 22.43 1.79
N VAL A 108 -16.55 23.12 2.77
CA VAL A 108 -16.92 23.01 4.20
C VAL A 108 -18.23 23.73 4.50
N ILE A 109 -18.47 24.93 3.96
CA ILE A 109 -19.70 25.71 4.22
C ILE A 109 -20.94 25.05 3.62
N ASN A 110 -20.80 24.46 2.43
CA ASN A 110 -21.92 23.80 1.75
C ASN A 110 -22.25 22.40 2.33
N GLN A 111 -21.48 21.93 3.33
CA GLN A 111 -21.63 20.61 3.96
C GLN A 111 -21.83 20.78 5.48
N THR A 112 -22.91 20.26 6.04
CA THR A 112 -23.16 20.32 7.50
C THR A 112 -22.23 19.42 8.35
N ASN A 113 -21.28 18.71 7.73
CA ASN A 113 -20.39 17.74 8.38
C ASN A 113 -19.00 17.74 7.71
N GLU A 114 -17.94 17.88 8.51
CA GLU A 114 -16.54 17.89 8.06
C GLU A 114 -16.15 16.65 7.23
N ARG A 115 -16.63 15.45 7.60
CA ARG A 115 -16.36 14.23 6.83
C ARG A 115 -16.87 14.30 5.39
N LYS A 116 -18.00 14.97 5.19
CA LYS A 116 -18.58 15.14 3.84
C LYS A 116 -17.85 16.23 3.04
N ALA A 117 -17.24 17.20 3.72
CA ALA A 117 -16.38 18.19 3.06
C ALA A 117 -15.12 17.52 2.49
N ASP A 118 -14.48 16.63 3.25
CA ASP A 118 -13.33 15.86 2.77
C ASP A 118 -13.70 14.93 1.59
N GLU A 119 -14.84 14.25 1.66
CA GLU A 119 -15.37 13.46 0.54
C GLU A 119 -15.60 14.32 -0.71
N THR A 120 -16.06 15.56 -0.52
CA THR A 120 -16.30 16.51 -1.61
C THR A 120 -15.00 17.01 -2.23
N LEU A 121 -14.00 17.36 -1.41
CA LEU A 121 -12.68 17.75 -1.89
C LEU A 121 -11.98 16.60 -2.61
N ASN A 122 -12.16 15.36 -2.15
CA ASN A 122 -11.69 14.17 -2.85
C ASN A 122 -12.37 14.00 -4.22
N PHE A 123 -13.64 14.38 -4.35
CA PHE A 123 -14.36 14.38 -5.62
C PHE A 123 -13.95 15.52 -6.55
N TYR A 124 -13.48 16.65 -6.01
CA TYR A 124 -12.98 17.76 -6.83
C TYR A 124 -11.60 17.49 -7.43
N GLY A 125 -10.78 16.66 -6.77
CA GLY A 125 -9.42 16.35 -7.20
C GLY A 125 -9.34 15.00 -7.87
N PHE A 126 -9.69 14.92 -9.16
CA PHE A 126 -9.32 13.76 -9.98
C PHE A 126 -8.98 14.08 -11.44
N LEU A 127 -8.12 13.29 -12.08
CA LEU A 127 -7.94 13.26 -13.53
C LEU A 127 -8.07 11.83 -13.99
N SER A 128 -8.83 11.55 -15.04
CA SER A 128 -8.98 10.16 -15.49
C SER A 128 -8.96 10.01 -17.00
N ILE A 129 -8.47 8.87 -17.47
CA ILE A 129 -8.69 8.41 -18.83
C ILE A 129 -9.75 7.31 -18.78
N ARG A 130 -10.80 7.44 -19.61
CA ARG A 130 -11.81 6.40 -19.80
C ARG A 130 -11.77 5.85 -21.21
N LEU A 131 -11.94 4.54 -21.33
CA LEU A 131 -12.24 3.86 -22.58
C LEU A 131 -13.74 3.64 -22.65
N SER A 132 -14.37 4.14 -23.69
CA SER A 132 -15.81 3.96 -23.92
C SER A 132 -16.07 3.23 -25.23
N TYR A 133 -17.00 2.29 -25.21
CA TYR A 133 -17.52 1.56 -26.37
C TYR A 133 -18.91 2.07 -26.73
N HIS A 134 -19.13 2.35 -28.00
CA HIS A 134 -20.36 2.93 -28.53
C HIS A 134 -21.06 2.06 -29.59
N GLY A 135 -20.60 0.83 -29.81
CA GLY A 135 -21.24 -0.07 -30.76
C GLY A 135 -22.56 -0.64 -30.22
N ASP A 136 -23.37 -1.18 -31.12
CA ASP A 136 -24.72 -1.66 -30.85
C ASP A 136 -24.79 -2.99 -30.08
N ILE A 137 -23.63 -3.59 -29.79
CA ILE A 137 -23.52 -4.87 -29.09
C ILE A 137 -23.73 -4.65 -27.60
N ASP A 138 -24.85 -5.13 -27.06
CA ASP A 138 -25.12 -5.16 -25.63
C ASP A 138 -24.56 -6.45 -25.02
N ILE A 139 -23.51 -6.34 -24.21
CA ILE A 139 -22.89 -7.48 -23.53
C ILE A 139 -23.39 -7.53 -22.09
N PRO A 140 -24.08 -8.60 -21.67
CA PRO A 140 -24.58 -8.74 -20.30
C PRO A 140 -23.47 -8.51 -19.27
N HIS A 141 -23.76 -7.67 -18.27
CA HIS A 141 -22.85 -7.33 -17.16
C HIS A 141 -21.58 -6.54 -17.54
N MET A 142 -21.48 -6.05 -18.78
CA MET A 142 -20.35 -5.24 -19.23
C MET A 142 -20.71 -3.76 -19.24
N LYS A 143 -19.88 -2.92 -18.61
CA LYS A 143 -20.07 -1.46 -18.68
C LYS A 143 -19.67 -0.99 -20.08
N ARG A 144 -20.34 0.04 -20.61
CA ARG A 144 -19.93 0.67 -21.88
C ARG A 144 -18.78 1.66 -21.72
N SER A 145 -18.34 1.91 -20.48
CA SER A 145 -17.23 2.80 -20.18
C SER A 145 -16.46 2.29 -18.96
N TYR A 146 -15.13 2.33 -19.05
CA TYR A 146 -14.21 1.95 -17.99
C TYR A 146 -13.14 3.02 -17.80
N SER A 147 -12.91 3.43 -16.55
CA SER A 147 -11.70 4.18 -16.21
C SER A 147 -10.49 3.27 -16.38
N ILE A 148 -9.59 3.67 -17.26
CA ILE A 148 -8.30 3.02 -17.52
C ILE A 148 -7.28 3.49 -16.49
N PHE A 149 -7.39 4.76 -16.12
CA PHE A 149 -6.48 5.41 -15.22
C PHE A 149 -7.18 6.58 -14.55
N GLU A 150 -6.86 6.82 -13.29
CA GLU A 150 -7.53 7.82 -12.46
C GLU A 150 -6.58 8.31 -11.37
N PHE A 151 -6.05 9.51 -11.53
CA PHE A 151 -5.38 10.26 -10.47
C PHE A 151 -6.43 10.82 -9.54
N ARG A 152 -6.43 10.53 -8.24
CA ARG A 152 -7.28 11.23 -7.26
C ARG A 152 -6.53 11.52 -5.96
N ASN A 153 -7.16 12.32 -5.11
CA ASN A 153 -6.80 12.53 -3.70
C ASN A 153 -6.94 11.30 -2.78
N ALA A 154 -7.18 10.11 -3.35
CA ALA A 154 -7.28 8.87 -2.64
C ALA A 154 -6.69 7.76 -3.52
N ASN A 155 -6.23 6.66 -2.89
CA ASN A 155 -5.41 5.59 -3.48
C ASN A 155 -6.08 4.79 -4.62
N TYR A 156 -7.09 5.31 -5.31
CA TYR A 156 -7.93 4.58 -6.26
C TYR A 156 -7.45 4.72 -7.70
N PHE A 157 -6.50 3.88 -8.10
CA PHE A 157 -6.26 3.59 -9.51
C PHE A 157 -7.06 2.35 -9.92
N ILE A 158 -7.96 2.50 -10.90
CA ILE A 158 -8.71 1.36 -11.45
C ILE A 158 -7.85 0.65 -12.50
N SER A 159 -7.71 -0.66 -12.29
CA SER A 159 -6.84 -1.59 -13.03
C SER A 159 -7.17 -1.73 -14.53
N LEU A 160 -6.11 -1.71 -15.35
CA LEU A 160 -6.06 -2.12 -16.77
C LEU A 160 -6.58 -3.51 -17.09
N SER A 161 -6.78 -4.35 -16.09
CA SER A 161 -7.50 -5.61 -16.31
C SER A 161 -8.86 -5.33 -16.98
N ALA A 162 -9.46 -4.16 -16.77
CA ALA A 162 -10.62 -3.69 -17.50
C ALA A 162 -10.35 -3.34 -18.97
N GLU A 163 -9.29 -2.57 -19.30
CA GLU A 163 -8.94 -2.20 -20.69
C GLU A 163 -8.61 -3.44 -21.53
N ARG A 164 -7.72 -4.32 -21.04
CA ARG A 164 -7.36 -5.57 -21.74
C ARG A 164 -8.57 -6.50 -21.88
N ARG A 165 -9.43 -6.62 -20.85
CA ARG A 165 -10.66 -7.44 -20.95
C ARG A 165 -11.61 -6.86 -21.98
N LEU A 166 -11.87 -5.55 -21.94
CA LEU A 166 -12.77 -4.87 -22.87
C LEU A 166 -12.30 -5.10 -24.30
N LEU A 167 -11.04 -4.78 -24.59
CA LEU A 167 -10.52 -4.87 -25.96
C LEU A 167 -10.42 -6.33 -26.45
N LYS A 168 -10.13 -7.31 -25.57
CA LYS A 168 -10.18 -8.75 -25.91
C LYS A 168 -11.58 -9.23 -26.28
N THR A 169 -12.60 -8.73 -25.60
CA THR A 169 -13.99 -9.13 -25.86
C THR A 169 -14.48 -8.64 -27.23
N PHE A 170 -14.03 -7.46 -27.68
CA PHE A 170 -14.52 -6.85 -28.93
C PHE A 170 -13.60 -6.99 -30.14
N ASN A 171 -12.30 -7.27 -29.96
CA ASN A 171 -11.36 -7.45 -31.07
C ASN A 171 -10.36 -8.62 -30.87
N PRO A 172 -10.83 -9.85 -30.59
CA PRO A 172 -10.00 -10.98 -30.14
C PRO A 172 -8.84 -11.37 -31.09
N ALA A 173 -8.88 -10.95 -32.35
CA ALA A 173 -7.86 -11.21 -33.36
C ALA A 173 -6.60 -10.34 -33.20
N ASN A 174 -6.66 -9.21 -32.49
CA ASN A 174 -5.59 -8.20 -32.47
C ASN A 174 -4.65 -8.36 -31.26
N GLN A 175 -4.01 -9.54 -31.14
CA GLN A 175 -3.20 -9.90 -29.97
C GLN A 175 -1.98 -9.00 -29.70
N ILE A 176 -1.42 -8.40 -30.75
CA ILE A 176 -0.23 -7.53 -30.69
C ILE A 176 -0.53 -6.25 -29.91
N VAL A 177 -1.70 -5.64 -30.14
CA VAL A 177 -2.16 -4.43 -29.46
C VAL A 177 -2.25 -4.63 -27.94
N TYR A 178 -2.55 -5.85 -27.46
CA TYR A 178 -2.66 -6.13 -26.03
C TYR A 178 -1.32 -6.26 -25.32
N ALA A 179 -0.29 -6.69 -26.05
CA ALA A 179 1.05 -6.89 -25.49
C ALA A 179 1.76 -5.57 -25.20
N GLU A 180 1.41 -4.51 -25.95
CA GLU A 180 1.99 -3.16 -25.82
C GLU A 180 1.30 -2.31 -24.74
N LEU A 181 0.17 -2.78 -24.17
CA LEU A 181 -0.49 -2.10 -23.05
C LEU A 181 0.33 -2.32 -21.78
N GLU A 182 1.06 -1.32 -21.31
CA GLU A 182 1.77 -1.38 -20.04
C GLU A 182 0.85 -1.52 -18.83
N ASP A 183 1.23 -2.36 -17.87
CA ASP A 183 0.50 -2.59 -16.62
C ASP A 183 0.68 -1.45 -15.59
N LEU A 184 -0.29 -0.54 -15.54
CA LEU A 184 -0.64 0.41 -14.47
C LEU A 184 -1.08 -0.30 -13.19
N VAL A 185 -0.76 0.33 -12.07
CA VAL A 185 -0.84 -0.21 -10.72
C VAL A 185 -2.21 0.07 -10.10
N SER A 186 -2.79 -0.89 -9.39
CA SER A 186 -4.05 -0.71 -8.63
C SER A 186 -3.78 -0.22 -7.20
N GLU A 187 -4.79 0.32 -6.51
CA GLU A 187 -4.76 0.61 -5.06
C GLU A 187 -4.12 -0.49 -4.22
N LYS A 188 -4.57 -1.74 -4.43
CA LYS A 188 -4.09 -2.92 -3.71
C LYS A 188 -2.58 -3.14 -3.87
N HIS A 189 -2.00 -2.61 -4.93
CA HIS A 189 -0.58 -2.71 -5.20
C HIS A 189 0.18 -1.56 -4.55
N PHE A 190 -0.32 -0.32 -4.51
CA PHE A 190 0.32 0.74 -3.70
C PHE A 190 0.35 0.36 -2.22
N ASN A 191 -0.78 -0.06 -1.64
CA ASN A 191 -0.80 -0.53 -0.24
C ASN A 191 0.13 -1.74 -0.03
N LYS A 192 0.32 -2.57 -1.05
CA LYS A 192 1.29 -3.67 -0.99
C LYS A 192 2.73 -3.16 -1.05
N LEU A 193 3.02 -2.14 -1.86
CA LEU A 193 4.33 -1.49 -1.92
C LEU A 193 4.65 -0.87 -0.57
N GLU A 194 3.74 -0.10 0.01
CA GLU A 194 3.88 0.48 1.35
C GLU A 194 4.22 -0.59 2.40
N LYS A 195 3.43 -1.67 2.49
CA LYS A 195 3.74 -2.81 3.37
C LYS A 195 5.10 -3.46 3.07
N THR A 196 5.51 -3.49 1.81
CA THR A 196 6.79 -4.06 1.39
C THR A 196 7.94 -3.16 1.83
N HIS A 197 7.81 -1.85 1.67
CA HIS A 197 8.78 -0.86 2.15
C HIS A 197 8.88 -0.89 3.68
N GLU A 198 7.75 -0.92 4.38
CA GLU A 198 7.69 -1.07 5.84
C GLU A 198 8.41 -2.34 6.31
N ALA A 199 8.13 -3.49 5.67
CA ALA A 199 8.81 -4.73 5.99
C ALA A 199 10.33 -4.66 5.73
N LYS A 200 10.78 -3.97 4.68
CA LYS A 200 12.22 -3.79 4.42
C LYS A 200 12.87 -2.88 5.44
N GLU A 201 12.23 -1.77 5.77
CA GLU A 201 12.72 -0.83 6.77
C GLU A 201 12.90 -1.52 8.12
N VAL A 202 11.88 -2.26 8.57
CA VAL A 202 11.95 -3.10 9.78
C VAL A 202 13.09 -4.11 9.68
N PHE A 203 13.25 -4.79 8.54
CA PHE A 203 14.31 -5.79 8.35
C PHE A 203 15.71 -5.19 8.51
N TYR A 204 15.99 -4.05 7.89
CA TYR A 204 17.31 -3.42 7.90
C TYR A 204 17.60 -2.58 9.16
N ARG A 205 16.62 -2.33 10.03
CA ARG A 205 16.82 -1.58 11.27
C ARG A 205 17.56 -2.41 12.34
N ASP A 206 18.89 -2.33 12.38
CA ASP A 206 19.75 -3.20 13.19
C ASP A 206 19.50 -3.15 14.71
N ASP A 207 19.02 -2.01 15.22
CA ASP A 207 18.75 -1.75 16.64
C ASP A 207 17.34 -2.17 17.09
N ASN A 208 16.60 -2.91 16.26
CA ASN A 208 15.20 -3.25 16.51
C ASN A 208 14.93 -4.75 16.71
N ALA A 209 15.74 -5.39 17.55
CA ALA A 209 15.52 -6.79 17.91
C ALA A 209 14.25 -6.99 18.75
N PHE A 210 13.63 -5.93 19.30
CA PHE A 210 12.34 -6.06 19.97
C PHE A 210 11.20 -6.32 18.99
N GLU A 211 11.08 -5.52 17.92
CA GLU A 211 9.96 -5.59 16.99
C GLU A 211 10.16 -6.61 15.86
N LYS A 212 11.38 -7.09 15.58
CA LYS A 212 11.65 -7.99 14.44
C LYS A 212 12.31 -9.31 14.80
N GLU A 213 11.87 -10.41 14.18
CA GLU A 213 12.54 -11.70 14.25
C GLU A 213 12.75 -12.29 12.85
N ILE A 214 13.98 -12.73 12.54
CA ILE A 214 14.31 -13.35 11.25
C ILE A 214 14.57 -14.84 11.47
N ILE A 215 13.71 -15.68 10.89
CA ILE A 215 13.80 -17.13 11.09
C ILE A 215 14.92 -17.72 10.23
N THR A 216 15.91 -18.29 10.90
CA THR A 216 17.06 -18.96 10.27
C THR A 216 17.01 -20.49 10.41
N THR A 217 16.05 -21.02 11.17
CA THR A 217 15.92 -22.43 11.53
C THR A 217 14.66 -23.05 10.93
N GLU A 218 14.52 -24.37 11.05
CA GLU A 218 13.29 -25.14 10.78
C GLU A 218 12.87 -25.99 11.98
N LYS A 219 13.59 -25.88 13.10
CA LYS A 219 13.36 -26.69 14.30
C LYS A 219 12.07 -26.24 15.00
N TYR A 220 11.18 -27.19 15.28
CA TYR A 220 9.89 -26.94 15.94
C TYR A 220 10.03 -26.12 17.24
N PHE A 221 10.92 -26.51 18.15
CA PHE A 221 11.06 -25.84 19.46
C PHE A 221 11.55 -24.39 19.36
N GLU A 222 12.39 -24.08 18.36
CA GLU A 222 12.83 -22.71 18.13
C GLU A 222 11.67 -21.85 17.59
N PHE A 223 10.81 -22.42 16.73
CA PHE A 223 9.61 -21.75 16.26
C PHE A 223 8.60 -21.52 17.38
N GLU A 224 8.42 -22.49 18.26
CA GLU A 224 7.55 -22.37 19.43
C GLU A 224 8.03 -21.24 20.34
N ARG A 225 9.35 -21.17 20.59
CA ARG A 225 9.99 -20.10 21.37
C ARG A 225 9.65 -18.72 20.79
N ILE A 226 9.84 -18.56 19.49
CA ILE A 226 9.59 -17.31 18.78
C ILE A 226 8.10 -16.96 18.82
N TYR A 227 7.22 -17.90 18.49
CA TYR A 227 5.77 -17.69 18.54
C TYR A 227 5.29 -17.21 19.90
N LEU A 228 5.70 -17.90 20.98
CA LEU A 228 5.31 -17.53 22.34
C LEU A 228 5.88 -16.17 22.76
N SER A 229 7.11 -15.86 22.35
CA SER A 229 7.70 -14.54 22.65
C SER A 229 6.89 -13.39 22.08
N LEU A 230 6.34 -13.54 20.88
CA LEU A 230 5.56 -12.49 20.22
C LEU A 230 4.21 -12.30 20.93
N VAL A 231 3.53 -13.42 21.23
CA VAL A 231 2.22 -13.43 21.90
C VAL A 231 2.30 -12.84 23.31
N ASN A 232 3.38 -13.11 24.03
CA ASN A 232 3.57 -12.62 25.40
C ASN A 232 4.00 -11.14 25.50
N SER A 233 4.41 -10.51 24.40
CA SER A 233 4.97 -9.14 24.43
C SER A 233 3.98 -8.09 23.91
N LYS A 234 4.13 -6.82 24.28
CA LYS A 234 3.27 -5.69 23.85
C LYS A 234 3.77 -4.96 22.60
N GLY A 235 2.86 -4.34 21.86
CA GLY A 235 3.18 -3.59 20.64
C GLY A 235 3.09 -4.41 19.35
N LEU A 236 3.59 -3.83 18.27
CA LEU A 236 3.61 -4.37 16.92
C LEU A 236 4.92 -5.11 16.67
N LYS A 237 4.86 -6.34 16.14
CA LYS A 237 6.04 -7.13 15.80
C LYS A 237 5.88 -7.79 14.45
N TYR A 238 7.02 -8.06 13.83
CA TYR A 238 7.16 -8.72 12.54
C TYR A 238 8.05 -9.94 12.66
N VAL A 239 7.66 -10.99 11.93
CA VAL A 239 8.46 -12.20 11.79
C VAL A 239 8.68 -12.51 10.33
N PHE A 240 9.94 -12.67 9.95
CA PHE A 240 10.38 -12.95 8.59
C PHE A 240 10.67 -14.44 8.43
N PHE A 241 9.81 -15.14 7.70
CA PHE A 241 10.00 -16.56 7.39
C PHE A 241 10.53 -16.74 5.97
N PRO A 242 11.62 -17.49 5.74
CA PRO A 242 12.05 -17.83 4.39
C PRO A 242 10.95 -18.55 3.61
N PHE A 243 10.60 -18.05 2.42
CA PHE A 243 9.48 -18.57 1.61
C PHE A 243 9.68 -20.04 1.21
N LYS A 244 10.94 -20.50 1.08
CA LYS A 244 11.28 -21.91 0.88
C LYS A 244 10.65 -22.83 1.94
N ASN A 245 10.41 -22.32 3.15
CA ASN A 245 9.93 -23.08 4.30
C ASN A 245 8.42 -22.90 4.54
N LYS A 246 7.69 -22.27 3.60
CA LYS A 246 6.27 -21.93 3.75
C LYS A 246 5.38 -23.07 4.23
N LYS A 247 5.59 -24.30 3.73
CA LYS A 247 4.76 -25.46 4.08
C LYS A 247 4.92 -25.83 5.56
N THR A 248 6.16 -25.85 6.03
CA THR A 248 6.52 -26.14 7.42
C THR A 248 6.02 -25.03 8.34
N THR A 249 6.29 -23.77 7.99
CA THR A 249 5.83 -22.60 8.74
C THR A 249 4.31 -22.60 8.91
N CYS A 250 3.54 -22.74 7.82
CA CYS A 250 2.08 -22.78 7.91
C CYS A 250 1.56 -23.96 8.74
N LYS A 251 2.25 -25.11 8.73
CA LYS A 251 1.90 -26.27 9.57
C LYS A 251 2.11 -25.96 11.05
N TYR A 252 3.26 -25.37 11.41
CA TYR A 252 3.59 -25.03 12.79
C TYR A 252 2.69 -23.92 13.33
N LEU A 253 2.46 -22.84 12.58
CA LEU A 253 1.54 -21.77 12.99
C LEU A 253 0.14 -22.32 13.31
N ARG A 254 -0.43 -23.15 12.44
CA ARG A 254 -1.73 -23.82 12.69
C ARG A 254 -1.73 -24.71 13.92
N PHE A 255 -0.59 -25.30 14.28
CA PHE A 255 -0.47 -26.11 15.48
C PHE A 255 -0.42 -25.22 16.72
N PHE A 256 0.41 -24.18 16.71
CA PHE A 256 0.54 -23.24 17.82
C PHE A 256 -0.75 -22.48 18.11
N GLU A 257 -1.46 -22.00 17.09
CA GLU A 257 -2.76 -21.32 17.26
C GLU A 257 -3.80 -22.19 17.97
N LYS A 258 -3.75 -23.51 17.78
CA LYS A 258 -4.63 -24.47 18.48
C LYS A 258 -4.14 -24.79 19.89
N MET A 259 -2.83 -24.88 20.07
CA MET A 259 -2.19 -25.33 21.30
C MET A 259 -2.09 -24.23 22.36
N TYR A 260 -1.90 -22.99 21.89
CA TYR A 260 -1.69 -21.78 22.66
C TYR A 260 -2.74 -20.75 22.21
N PRO A 261 -4.01 -20.93 22.60
CA PRO A 261 -5.09 -20.04 22.19
C PRO A 261 -4.80 -18.63 22.71
N SER A 262 -4.52 -17.72 21.78
CA SER A 262 -4.40 -16.28 22.00
C SER A 262 -5.51 -15.59 21.22
N LYS A 263 -6.00 -14.45 21.70
CA LYS A 263 -6.95 -13.63 20.92
C LYS A 263 -6.25 -12.85 19.81
N LYS A 264 -4.92 -12.97 19.70
CA LYS A 264 -4.06 -12.17 18.84
C LYS A 264 -3.19 -13.07 17.96
N PRO A 265 -3.78 -13.73 16.96
CA PRO A 265 -3.02 -14.59 16.06
C PRO A 265 -2.02 -13.79 15.23
N LEU A 266 -0.94 -14.45 14.79
CA LEU A 266 -0.06 -13.90 13.77
C LEU A 266 -0.84 -13.80 12.44
N THR A 267 -0.87 -12.62 11.85
CA THR A 267 -1.53 -12.38 10.56
C THR A 267 -0.50 -12.24 9.45
N PHE A 268 -0.82 -12.77 8.26
CA PHE A 268 0.04 -12.57 7.10
C PHE A 268 0.04 -11.08 6.72
N PHE A 269 1.22 -10.46 6.70
CA PHE A 269 1.39 -9.05 6.42
C PHE A 269 1.70 -8.80 4.94
N THR A 270 2.84 -9.32 4.47
CA THR A 270 3.29 -9.19 3.08
C THR A 270 4.30 -10.27 2.69
N ARG A 271 4.72 -10.27 1.42
CA ARG A 271 5.86 -11.03 0.90
C ARG A 271 6.89 -10.04 0.37
N VAL A 272 8.11 -10.14 0.85
CA VAL A 272 9.21 -9.21 0.52
C VAL A 272 10.42 -9.97 0.01
N GLU A 273 11.16 -9.37 -0.91
CA GLU A 273 12.45 -9.86 -1.38
C GLU A 273 13.56 -8.98 -0.80
N ILE A 274 14.56 -9.63 -0.20
CA ILE A 274 15.66 -9.01 0.54
C ILE A 274 16.90 -9.85 0.22
N GLU A 275 17.94 -9.24 -0.36
CA GLU A 275 19.20 -9.93 -0.74
C GLU A 275 18.94 -11.23 -1.54
N ASP A 276 18.12 -11.15 -2.59
CA ASP A 276 17.70 -12.27 -3.46
C ASP A 276 16.98 -13.43 -2.72
N LYS A 277 16.58 -13.21 -1.46
CA LYS A 277 15.80 -14.15 -0.66
C LYS A 277 14.41 -13.60 -0.45
N ILE A 278 13.45 -14.49 -0.62
CA ILE A 278 12.04 -14.16 -0.47
C ILE A 278 11.60 -14.56 0.93
N TYR A 279 11.01 -13.62 1.65
CA TYR A 279 10.42 -13.81 2.96
C TYR A 279 8.90 -13.66 2.94
N MET A 280 8.22 -14.50 3.70
CA MET A 280 6.84 -14.27 4.15
C MET A 280 6.90 -13.53 5.48
N VAL A 281 6.31 -12.35 5.53
CA VAL A 281 6.27 -11.51 6.73
C VAL A 281 4.92 -11.70 7.39
N PHE A 282 4.95 -12.03 8.67
CA PHE A 282 3.76 -12.04 9.51
C PHE A 282 3.89 -10.93 10.54
N GLU A 283 2.78 -10.30 10.85
CA GLU A 283 2.69 -9.29 11.90
C GLU A 283 1.88 -9.83 13.07
N GLN A 284 2.13 -9.27 14.25
CA GLN A 284 1.26 -9.42 15.40
C GLN A 284 1.09 -8.07 16.08
N ILE A 285 -0.16 -7.67 16.27
CA ILE A 285 -0.53 -6.43 16.92
C ILE A 285 -1.06 -6.74 18.31
N ASN A 286 -0.33 -6.32 19.35
CA ASN A 286 -0.71 -6.57 20.73
C ASN A 286 -0.89 -5.27 21.53
N ASN A 287 -2.09 -4.69 21.46
CA ASN A 287 -2.41 -3.43 22.15
C ASN A 287 -2.78 -3.63 23.63
N ASP A 288 -3.58 -4.65 23.95
CA ASP A 288 -3.99 -5.01 25.34
C ASP A 288 -3.18 -6.17 25.93
N ARG A 289 -2.90 -6.22 27.24
CA ARG A 289 -2.23 -7.40 27.80
C ARG A 289 -3.15 -8.62 27.85
N GLU A 290 -2.65 -9.75 27.34
CA GLU A 290 -3.18 -11.08 27.65
C GLU A 290 -2.43 -11.67 28.85
N SER A 291 -3.00 -12.73 29.43
CA SER A 291 -2.29 -13.56 30.40
C SER A 291 -1.05 -14.17 29.76
N ILE A 292 0.05 -14.23 30.51
CA ILE A 292 1.30 -14.86 30.06
C ILE A 292 1.03 -16.33 29.69
N ILE A 293 1.43 -16.71 28.48
CA ILE A 293 1.29 -18.07 27.97
C ILE A 293 2.61 -18.81 28.15
N HIS A 294 2.54 -19.96 28.83
CA HIS A 294 3.67 -20.86 29.03
C HIS A 294 3.77 -21.88 27.90
N ALA A 295 4.99 -22.22 27.51
CA ALA A 295 5.26 -23.42 26.74
C ALA A 295 4.81 -24.66 27.52
N LYS A 296 4.57 -25.79 26.84
CA LYS A 296 4.27 -27.06 27.55
C LYS A 296 5.37 -27.54 28.47
N THR A 297 6.60 -27.07 28.27
CA THR A 297 7.75 -27.32 29.16
C THR A 297 7.73 -26.44 30.41
N GLY A 298 6.75 -25.54 30.57
CA GLY A 298 6.62 -24.60 31.68
C GLY A 298 7.35 -23.26 31.46
N LYS A 299 8.21 -23.19 30.43
CA LYS A 299 9.03 -22.02 30.12
C LYS A 299 8.20 -20.84 29.60
N VAL A 300 8.64 -19.63 29.93
CA VAL A 300 8.08 -18.37 29.42
C VAL A 300 9.10 -17.73 28.50
N TYR A 301 8.62 -17.28 27.34
CA TYR A 301 9.43 -16.54 26.39
C TYR A 301 8.78 -15.19 26.12
N PHE A 302 9.58 -14.14 25.96
CA PHE A 302 9.16 -12.76 25.72
C PHE A 302 10.19 -12.05 24.81
N ARG A 303 9.88 -10.83 24.38
CA ARG A 303 10.74 -9.99 23.54
C ARG A 303 11.48 -8.97 24.39
N SER A 304 12.76 -8.80 24.11
CA SER A 304 13.59 -7.74 24.68
C SER A 304 14.39 -7.05 23.57
N ASN A 305 15.18 -6.04 23.92
CA ASN A 305 16.13 -5.41 22.99
C ASN A 305 17.22 -6.38 22.51
N LEU A 306 17.32 -7.58 23.08
CA LEU A 306 18.22 -8.66 22.63
C LEU A 306 17.50 -9.70 21.73
N GLY A 307 16.21 -9.50 21.44
CA GLY A 307 15.41 -10.45 20.66
C GLY A 307 14.56 -11.35 21.54
N VAL A 308 14.54 -12.65 21.24
CA VAL A 308 13.78 -13.64 22.00
C VAL A 308 14.50 -14.01 23.29
N THR A 309 13.86 -13.78 24.44
CA THR A 309 14.42 -14.05 25.77
C THR A 309 13.58 -15.09 26.50
N GLU A 310 14.26 -16.02 27.19
CA GLU A 310 13.64 -16.98 28.12
C GLU A 310 13.67 -16.37 29.53
N ALA A 311 12.53 -16.38 30.22
CA ALA A 311 12.48 -15.91 31.60
C ALA A 311 13.22 -16.90 32.53
N SER A 312 14.06 -16.36 33.39
CA SER A 312 14.76 -17.06 34.48
C SER A 312 14.26 -16.60 35.85
N GLU A 313 14.78 -17.19 36.92
CA GLU A 313 14.50 -16.78 38.30
C GLU A 313 14.87 -15.31 38.58
N ASP A 314 15.84 -14.77 37.84
CA ASP A 314 16.30 -13.39 37.97
C ASP A 314 15.51 -12.40 37.09
N THR A 315 14.63 -12.89 36.21
CA THR A 315 13.87 -12.02 35.30
C THR A 315 12.77 -11.28 36.07
N LEU A 316 12.83 -9.95 36.06
CA LEU A 316 11.84 -9.13 36.74
C LEU A 316 10.52 -9.12 35.97
N LEU A 317 9.41 -9.08 36.71
CA LEU A 317 8.08 -9.00 36.11
C LEU A 317 7.92 -7.77 35.19
N CYS A 318 8.58 -6.65 35.50
CA CYS A 318 8.54 -5.46 34.66
C CYS A 318 9.21 -5.66 33.29
N GLU A 319 10.23 -6.52 33.21
CA GLU A 319 10.90 -6.87 31.95
C GLU A 319 10.01 -7.75 31.08
N ILE A 320 9.25 -8.66 31.69
CA ILE A 320 8.29 -9.52 30.97
C ILE A 320 7.07 -8.73 30.52
N LEU A 321 6.64 -7.76 31.32
CA LEU A 321 5.40 -7.03 31.08
C LEU A 321 5.57 -5.83 30.14
N ASP A 322 6.78 -5.47 29.71
CA ASP A 322 7.05 -4.25 28.94
C ASP A 322 6.43 -3.02 29.63
N TYR A 323 6.62 -2.89 30.95
CA TYR A 323 6.31 -1.62 31.61
C TYR A 323 7.46 -0.66 31.32
N GLU A 324 7.16 0.55 30.83
CA GLU A 324 8.11 1.65 30.93
C GLU A 324 8.63 1.68 32.36
N TYR A 325 9.95 1.64 32.49
CA TYR A 325 10.67 1.64 33.75
C TYR A 325 9.97 2.51 34.79
N ILE A 326 9.26 1.89 35.73
CA ILE A 326 8.63 2.61 36.84
C ILE A 326 9.80 3.21 37.62
N ASN A 327 9.85 4.54 37.72
CA ASN A 327 10.84 5.26 38.52
C ASN A 327 11.04 4.49 39.85
N PRO A 328 12.27 4.12 40.23
CA PRO A 328 12.55 3.37 41.46
C PRO A 328 11.87 3.96 42.70
N GLU A 329 11.68 5.28 42.73
CA GLU A 329 10.96 5.98 43.81
C GLU A 329 9.45 5.64 43.85
N LEU A 330 8.82 5.40 42.69
CA LEU A 330 7.43 4.95 42.59
C LEU A 330 7.25 3.47 42.92
N ARG A 331 8.31 2.66 42.81
CA ARG A 331 8.30 1.22 43.17
C ARG A 331 8.12 1.03 44.69
N ILE A 332 8.69 1.93 45.50
CA ILE A 332 8.52 1.97 46.96
C ILE A 332 7.06 2.15 47.36
N LEU A 333 6.25 2.86 46.56
CA LEU A 333 4.83 3.07 46.83
C LEU A 333 3.96 1.85 46.51
N LEU A 334 4.41 0.96 45.62
CA LEU A 334 3.71 -0.27 45.26
C LEU A 334 4.00 -1.42 46.22
N ASP A 335 5.16 -1.42 46.88
CA ASP A 335 5.53 -2.44 47.89
C ASP A 335 4.88 -2.19 49.28
N ILE A 336 4.06 -1.14 49.42
CA ILE A 336 3.32 -0.79 50.66
C ILE A 336 1.85 -1.24 50.62
N LEU A 337 1.37 -1.77 49.48
CA LEU A 337 0.07 -2.44 49.36
C LEU A 337 0.23 -3.96 49.46
#